data_AF-A0A4V3PE80-F1
#
_entry.id   AF-A0A4V3PE80-F1
#
_cell.length_a   1.000
_cell.length_b   1.000
_cell.length_c   1.000
_cell.angle_alpha   90.00
_cell.angle_beta   90.00
_cell.angle_gamma   90.00
#
_symmetry.space_group_name_H-M   'P 1'
#
loop_
_entity.id
_entity.type
_entity.pdbx_description
1 polymer ?
#
loop_
_entity_poly.entity_id
_entity_poly.type
_entity_poly.pdbx_seq_one_letter_code
_entity_poly.pdbx_strand_id
1 'polypeptide(L)' 'GDYDRPTFQPSVLVTGVQKLTEDEYERVMAGEKIEPRPLRCHSFVTDGQIQFLSDCTHALAGQTVALHVFDEEAE' A
#
# COMPACT_ATOMS: atom_id res chain seq x y z
N GLY A 1 18.77 -11.89 -7.97
CA GLY A 1 17.34 -11.56 -7.86
C GLY A 1 16.75 -11.74 -9.24
N ASP A 2 15.52 -12.22 -9.29
CA ASP A 2 14.71 -12.26 -10.51
C ASP A 2 13.94 -10.94 -10.61
N TYR A 3 13.98 -10.29 -11.78
CA TYR A 3 13.31 -9.01 -11.99
C TYR A 3 11.82 -9.20 -12.26
N ASP A 4 11.46 -10.29 -12.95
CA ASP A 4 10.09 -10.62 -13.32
C ASP A 4 9.34 -11.24 -12.14
N ARG A 5 10.05 -12.04 -11.32
CA ARG A 5 9.51 -12.70 -10.13
C ARG A 5 10.33 -12.43 -8.89
N PRO A 6 10.38 -11.16 -8.43
CA PRO A 6 11.23 -10.78 -7.33
C PRO A 6 10.84 -11.48 -6.03
N THR A 7 11.83 -11.58 -5.15
CA THR A 7 11.64 -11.99 -3.76
C THR A 7 12.38 -10.98 -2.88
N PHE A 8 11.67 -10.40 -1.91
CA PHE A 8 12.25 -9.48 -0.93
C PHE A 8 12.23 -10.15 0.44
N GLN A 9 13.38 -10.17 1.11
CA GLN A 9 13.57 -10.70 2.45
C GLN A 9 14.33 -9.69 3.32
N PRO A 10 13.88 -9.40 4.56
CA PRO A 10 12.70 -9.95 5.24
C PRO A 10 11.40 -9.32 4.69
N SER A 11 10.40 -9.00 5.51
CA SER A 11 9.20 -8.33 5.04
C SER A 11 9.45 -6.87 4.60
N VAL A 12 8.52 -6.37 3.81
CA VAL A 12 8.39 -4.95 3.48
C VAL A 12 7.38 -4.33 4.45
N LEU A 13 7.82 -3.33 5.22
CA LEU A 13 6.99 -2.59 6.14
C LEU A 13 6.90 -1.13 5.70
N VAL A 14 5.66 -0.64 5.57
CA VAL A 14 5.34 0.75 5.30
C VAL A 14 4.46 1.27 6.42
N THR A 15 4.84 2.41 7.00
CA THR A 15 4.07 3.12 8.01
C THR A 15 3.92 4.58 7.62
N GLY A 16 2.83 5.21 8.04
CA GLY A 16 2.57 6.62 7.76
C GLY A 16 1.17 7.03 8.14
N VAL A 17 0.63 7.99 7.39
CA VAL A 17 -0.75 8.46 7.51
C VAL A 17 -1.45 8.33 6.16
N GLN A 18 -2.75 8.05 6.19
CA GLN A 18 -3.57 8.00 4.99
C GLN A 18 -3.72 9.40 4.40
N LYS A 19 -3.84 9.47 3.07
CA LYS A 19 -4.14 10.72 2.38
C LYS A 19 -5.55 11.18 2.76
N LEU A 20 -5.72 12.50 2.85
CA LEU A 20 -7.04 13.11 2.96
C LEU A 20 -7.82 12.83 1.67
N THR A 21 -9.12 12.62 1.84
CA THR A 21 -10.10 12.71 0.75
C THR A 21 -10.27 14.18 0.34
N GLU A 22 -10.84 14.41 -0.85
CA GLU A 22 -11.11 15.77 -1.34
C GLU A 22 -11.95 16.56 -0.34
N ASP A 23 -13.06 15.98 0.15
CA ASP A 23 -13.94 16.59 1.14
C ASP A 23 -13.21 16.91 2.46
N GLU A 24 -12.34 16.02 2.93
CA GLU A 24 -11.53 16.28 4.14
C GLU A 24 -10.51 17.39 3.91
N TYR A 25 -9.93 17.47 2.71
CA TYR A 25 -9.02 18.55 2.34
C TYR A 25 -9.73 19.91 2.37
N GLU A 26 -10.92 20.02 1.77
CA GLU A 26 -11.73 21.24 1.81
C GLU A 26 -12.05 21.69 3.25
N ARG A 27 -12.42 20.74 4.12
CA ARG A 27 -12.70 21.00 5.54
C ARG A 27 -11.47 21.49 6.29
N VAL A 28 -10.31 20.87 6.05
CA VAL A 28 -9.03 21.32 6.64
C VAL A 28 -8.68 22.74 6.16
N MET A 29 -8.88 23.03 4.87
CA MET A 29 -8.67 24.37 4.31
C MET A 29 -9.65 25.41 4.87
N ALA A 30 -10.86 25.00 5.25
CA ALA A 30 -11.83 25.82 5.97
C ALA A 30 -11.52 26.00 7.47
N GLY A 31 -10.42 25.41 7.97
CA GLY A 31 -9.94 25.56 9.34
C GLY A 31 -10.38 24.45 10.30
N GLU A 32 -11.01 23.39 9.81
CA GLU A 32 -11.32 22.21 10.62
C GLU A 32 -10.05 21.40 10.93
N LYS A 33 -9.98 20.85 12.15
CA LYS A 33 -8.89 19.94 12.52
C LYS A 33 -9.35 18.50 12.34
N ILE A 34 -8.67 17.77 11.47
CA ILE A 34 -8.90 16.35 11.24
C ILE A 34 -7.73 15.56 11.80
N GLU A 35 -8.03 14.56 12.63
CA GLU A 35 -7.02 13.66 13.19
C GLU A 35 -6.41 12.76 12.10
N PRO A 36 -5.07 12.69 11.96
CA PRO A 36 -4.44 11.86 10.95
C PRO A 36 -4.76 10.37 11.12
N ARG A 37 -5.27 9.75 10.06
CA ARG A 37 -5.57 8.32 10.06
C ARG A 37 -4.27 7.53 9.85
N PRO A 38 -3.87 6.62 10.76
CA PRO A 38 -2.64 5.85 10.60
C PRO A 38 -2.75 4.91 9.38
N LEU A 39 -1.62 4.76 8.69
CA LEU A 39 -1.41 3.83 7.59
C LEU A 39 -0.35 2.83 8.02
N ARG A 40 -0.66 1.54 7.88
CA ARG A 40 0.31 0.45 7.99
C ARG A 40 0.08 -0.54 6.87
N CYS A 41 1.15 -0.93 6.19
CA CYS A 41 1.16 -2.01 5.22
C CYS A 41 2.38 -2.88 5.53
N HIS A 42 2.15 -4.16 5.75
CA HIS A 42 3.18 -5.13 6.06
C HIS A 42 2.99 -6.32 5.13
N SER A 43 4.02 -6.62 4.35
CA SER A 43 3.91 -7.60 3.27
C SER A 43 5.18 -8.41 3.08
N PHE A 44 5.02 -9.60 2.49
CA PHE A 44 6.10 -10.37 1.92
C PHE A 44 5.98 -10.37 0.41
N VAL A 45 7.12 -10.30 -0.28
CA VAL A 45 7.19 -10.48 -1.73
C VAL A 45 7.99 -11.73 -2.00
N THR A 46 7.39 -12.72 -2.66
CA THR A 46 8.02 -14.00 -2.96
C THR A 46 7.49 -14.51 -4.29
N ASP A 47 8.41 -14.92 -5.18
CA ASP A 47 8.10 -15.46 -6.50
C ASP A 47 7.08 -14.60 -7.29
N GLY A 48 7.30 -13.28 -7.29
CA GLY A 48 6.44 -12.34 -8.02
C GLY A 48 5.04 -12.13 -7.42
N GLN A 49 4.80 -12.57 -6.17
CA GLN A 49 3.53 -12.37 -5.48
C GLN A 49 3.73 -11.53 -4.22
N ILE A 50 2.80 -10.61 -3.96
CA ILE A 50 2.73 -9.85 -2.71
C ILE A 50 1.70 -10.50 -1.79
N GLN A 51 2.13 -10.97 -0.62
CA GLN A 51 1.26 -11.36 0.48
C GLN A 51 1.11 -10.20 1.45
N PHE A 52 -0.08 -9.59 1.53
CA PHE A 52 -0.40 -8.58 2.53
C PHE A 52 -0.83 -9.24 3.84
N LEU A 53 -0.21 -8.85 4.94
CA LEU A 53 -0.50 -9.43 6.25
C LEU A 53 -1.75 -8.80 6.87
N SER A 54 -2.28 -9.45 7.92
CA SER A 54 -3.52 -9.03 8.58
C SER A 54 -3.41 -7.72 9.36
N ASP A 55 -2.19 -7.24 9.63
CA ASP A 55 -1.91 -5.96 10.29
C ASP A 55 -1.88 -4.76 9.32
N CYS A 56 -2.17 -4.98 8.03
CA CYS A 56 -2.39 -3.91 7.07
C CYS A 56 -3.70 -3.15 7.33
N THR A 57 -3.70 -1.84 7.11
CA THR A 57 -4.88 -0.97 7.30
C THR A 57 -5.69 -0.75 6.02
N HIS A 58 -5.25 -1.28 4.89
CA HIS A 58 -5.91 -1.12 3.58
C HIS A 58 -6.74 -2.34 3.21
N ALA A 59 -7.62 -2.20 2.21
CA ALA A 59 -8.58 -3.24 1.81
C ALA A 59 -7.95 -4.59 1.41
N LEU A 60 -6.70 -4.59 0.93
CA LEU A 60 -5.98 -5.82 0.57
C LEU A 60 -5.41 -6.61 1.75
N ALA A 61 -5.66 -6.20 3.00
CA ALA A 61 -5.17 -6.92 4.19
C ALA A 61 -5.56 -8.40 4.17
N GLY A 62 -4.60 -9.28 4.43
CA GLY A 62 -4.80 -10.73 4.39
C GLY A 62 -4.92 -11.34 2.99
N GLN A 63 -4.78 -10.55 1.93
CA GLN A 63 -4.86 -11.03 0.54
C GLN A 63 -3.47 -11.27 -0.05
N THR A 64 -3.40 -12.16 -1.03
CA THR A 64 -2.20 -12.36 -1.86
C THR A 64 -2.53 -11.94 -3.28
N VAL A 65 -1.69 -11.08 -3.85
CA VAL A 65 -1.90 -10.46 -5.18
C VAL A 65 -0.64 -10.70 -6.02
N ALA A 66 -0.83 -11.12 -7.27
CA ALA A 66 0.28 -11.27 -8.21
C ALA A 66 0.80 -9.90 -8.67
N LEU A 67 2.12 -9.75 -8.79
CA LEU A 67 2.69 -8.60 -9.47
C LEU A 67 2.32 -8.66 -10.94
N HIS A 68 1.84 -7.55 -11.48
CA HIS A 68 1.63 -7.41 -12.91
C HIS A 68 2.97 -7.25 -13.61
N VAL A 69 3.12 -7.88 -14.77
CA VAL A 69 4.19 -7.54 -15.69
C VAL A 69 3.99 -6.10 -16.15
N PHE A 70 5.08 -5.35 -16.32
CA PHE A 70 5.00 -4.03 -16.93
C PHE A 70 4.69 -4.22 -18.41
N ASP A 71 3.48 -3.87 -18.83
CA ASP A 71 3.17 -3.68 -20.25
C ASP A 71 3.65 -2.28 -20.64
N GLU A 72 4.62 -2.17 -21.57
CA GLU A 72 5.15 -0.88 -22.05
C GLU A 72 4.09 0.00 -22.76
N GLU A 73 2.86 -0.49 -22.92
CA GLU A 73 1.77 0.14 -23.67
C GLU A 73 0.64 0.73 -22.79
N ALA A 74 0.73 0.64 -21.46
CA ALA A 74 -0.27 1.21 -20.55
C ALA A 74 0.09 2.65 -20.13
N GLU A 75 -0.15 3.61 -21.03
CA GLU A 75 -0.18 5.06 -20.74
C GLU A 75 -1.61 5.62 -20.83
#